data_AF-A0A0D1XTR8-F1
#
_entry.id   AF-A0A0D1XTR8-F1
#
_cell.length_a   1.000
_cell.length_b   1.000
_cell.length_c   1.000
_cell.angle_alpha   90.00
_cell.angle_beta   90.00
_cell.angle_gamma   90.00
#
_symmetry.space_group_name_H-M   'P 1'
#
loop_
_entity.id
_entity.type
_entity.pdbx_description
1 polymer ?
#
loop_
_entity_poly.entity_id
_entity_poly.type
_entity_poly.pdbx_seq_one_letter_code
_entity_poly.pdbx_strand_id
1 'polypeptide(L)'
;MVSPFSYLDDWEMNATVFQDTLFIEESHEKKLDSRQNQYTAPAHPGAMSQDLMSYWGYKFETVALLDKPWSDATREDIESREKMVVSNYAQYCSIVRTGFGKVKIVIGGEVDAVQDFKPVDKSQQVNWVELKTTALIQNEKDQVKFERKLLKFWAQSFLLGVPKIVVGYRNHQGLLERVEELDTQAIPEKVRLQGRGLWDGQACINFASSFLEWLKGVVVEEGVWKIRKREKSSVIEVYKAVETGHGDILSAKFVKWRLQGLPQLQQGTQPPQPLQPSQPMEQPQDGPT
;
A
#
# COMPACT_ATOMS: atom_id res chain seq x y z
N MET A 1 -6.59 6.32 -6.99
CA MET A 1 -7.15 7.19 -5.94
C MET A 1 -6.82 8.67 -6.17
N VAL A 2 -5.53 9.06 -6.23
CA VAL A 2 -5.13 10.48 -6.33
C VAL A 2 -5.20 11.10 -7.73
N SER A 3 -5.49 10.28 -8.76
CA SER A 3 -5.51 10.68 -10.18
C SER A 3 -6.23 12.01 -10.48
N PRO A 4 -7.38 12.35 -9.85
CA PRO A 4 -8.06 13.62 -10.10
C PRO A 4 -7.22 14.87 -9.84
N PHE A 5 -6.24 14.79 -8.93
CA PHE A 5 -5.38 15.92 -8.53
C PHE A 5 -3.92 15.72 -8.92
N SER A 6 -3.61 14.66 -9.68
CA SER A 6 -2.26 14.29 -10.11
C SER A 6 -2.11 14.40 -11.62
N TYR A 7 -2.38 15.60 -12.17
CA TYR A 7 -2.36 15.86 -13.61
C TYR A 7 -1.02 15.52 -14.28
N LEU A 8 0.09 15.76 -13.59
CA LEU A 8 1.44 15.53 -14.10
C LEU A 8 1.92 14.08 -13.97
N ASP A 9 1.20 13.23 -13.23
CA ASP A 9 1.62 11.85 -13.03
C ASP A 9 1.29 11.00 -14.26
N ASP A 10 2.24 10.15 -14.68
CA ASP A 10 2.10 9.15 -15.74
C ASP A 10 2.33 7.77 -15.14
N TRP A 11 1.40 6.83 -15.33
CA TRP A 11 1.49 5.49 -14.78
C TRP A 11 0.69 4.48 -15.61
N GLU A 12 1.11 3.22 -15.50
CA GLU A 12 0.45 2.09 -16.14
C GLU A 12 0.41 0.89 -15.18
N MET A 13 -0.71 0.16 -15.19
CA MET A 13 -0.91 -1.06 -14.43
C MET A 13 -1.38 -2.19 -15.36
N ASN A 14 -1.05 -3.42 -14.99
CA ASN A 14 -1.61 -4.61 -15.61
C ASN A 14 -2.79 -5.11 -14.76
N ALA A 15 -3.81 -5.67 -15.40
CA ALA A 15 -4.94 -6.28 -14.72
C ALA A 15 -5.38 -7.58 -15.39
N THR A 16 -5.88 -8.53 -14.60
CA THR A 16 -6.46 -9.78 -15.09
C THR A 16 -7.53 -10.28 -14.12
N VAL A 17 -8.51 -11.03 -14.62
CA VAL A 17 -9.54 -11.65 -13.81
C VAL A 17 -9.27 -13.15 -13.67
N PHE A 18 -9.36 -13.66 -12.45
CA PHE A 18 -9.23 -15.09 -12.17
C PHE A 18 -10.11 -15.47 -10.97
N GLN A 19 -11.03 -16.42 -11.17
CA GLN A 19 -12.01 -16.85 -10.16
C GLN A 19 -12.71 -15.66 -9.48
N ASP A 20 -13.39 -14.84 -10.29
CA ASP A 20 -14.17 -13.65 -9.86
C ASP A 20 -13.37 -12.59 -9.08
N THR A 21 -12.04 -12.68 -9.12
CA THR A 21 -11.13 -11.75 -8.46
C THR A 21 -10.33 -11.00 -9.52
N LEU A 22 -10.38 -9.68 -9.47
CA LEU A 22 -9.54 -8.79 -10.27
C LEU A 22 -8.19 -8.64 -9.57
N PHE A 23 -7.13 -9.03 -10.26
CA PHE A 23 -5.74 -8.83 -9.85
C PHE A 23 -5.16 -7.66 -10.61
N ILE A 24 -4.46 -6.77 -9.91
CA ILE A 24 -3.85 -5.56 -10.49
C ILE A 24 -2.43 -5.46 -9.96
N GLU A 25 -1.48 -5.17 -10.85
CA GLU A 25 -0.09 -4.90 -10.52
C GLU A 25 0.44 -3.67 -11.27
N GLU A 26 1.53 -3.08 -10.78
CA GLU A 26 2.26 -2.05 -11.52
C GLU A 26 2.90 -2.66 -12.78
N SER A 27 2.82 -1.96 -13.92
CA SER A 27 3.48 -2.39 -15.15
C SER A 27 5.01 -2.27 -14.98
N HIS A 28 5.71 -3.41 -14.90
CA HIS A 28 7.16 -3.45 -14.71
C HIS A 28 7.90 -2.74 -15.85
N GLU A 29 7.45 -2.93 -17.09
CA GLU A 29 7.99 -2.25 -18.28
C GLU A 29 7.90 -0.73 -18.14
N LYS A 30 6.70 -0.21 -17.82
CA LYS A 30 6.50 1.23 -17.62
C LYS A 30 7.37 1.79 -16.49
N LYS A 31 7.58 1.00 -15.43
CA LYS A 31 8.43 1.38 -14.30
C LYS A 31 9.90 1.47 -14.71
N LEU A 32 10.40 0.54 -15.52
CA LEU A 32 11.77 0.59 -16.04
C LEU A 32 11.96 1.77 -16.99
N ASP A 33 11.04 1.99 -17.91
CA ASP A 33 11.08 3.12 -18.86
C ASP A 33 11.08 4.47 -18.13
N SER A 34 10.22 4.61 -17.13
CA SER A 34 10.14 5.83 -16.30
C SER A 34 11.44 6.09 -15.56
N ARG A 35 12.08 5.04 -15.01
CA ARG A 35 13.39 5.15 -14.35
C ARG A 35 14.50 5.53 -15.31
N GLN A 36 14.54 4.91 -16.49
CA GLN A 36 15.54 5.22 -17.51
C GLN A 36 15.42 6.68 -17.97
N ASN A 37 14.19 7.13 -18.26
CA ASN A 37 13.93 8.50 -18.69
C ASN A 37 14.36 9.52 -17.62
N GLN A 38 14.08 9.24 -16.35
CA GLN A 38 14.52 10.07 -15.22
C GLN A 38 16.05 10.13 -15.12
N TYR A 39 16.75 9.02 -15.33
CA TYR A 39 18.22 8.97 -15.27
C TYR A 39 18.88 9.74 -16.42
N THR A 40 18.25 9.73 -17.60
CA THR A 40 18.77 10.43 -18.80
C THR A 40 18.38 11.91 -18.87
N ALA A 41 17.40 12.35 -18.07
CA ALA A 41 16.91 13.72 -18.12
C ALA A 41 17.99 14.71 -17.65
N PRO A 42 18.21 15.83 -18.36
CA PRO A 42 19.20 16.81 -17.94
C PRO A 42 18.85 17.39 -16.57
N ALA A 43 19.83 17.36 -15.65
CA ALA A 43 19.68 17.97 -14.34
C ALA A 43 19.49 19.48 -14.50
N HIS A 44 18.53 20.05 -13.77
CA HIS A 44 18.39 21.50 -13.72
C HIS A 44 19.60 22.09 -12.97
N PRO A 45 20.18 23.22 -13.43
CA PRO A 45 21.29 23.86 -12.73
C PRO A 45 20.94 24.13 -11.25
N GLY A 46 21.76 23.62 -10.34
CA GLY A 46 21.56 23.76 -8.88
C GLY A 46 20.53 22.82 -8.25
N ALA A 47 19.90 21.92 -9.03
CA ALA A 47 19.05 20.88 -8.46
C ALA A 47 19.88 19.75 -7.83
N MET A 48 19.42 19.27 -6.67
CA MET A 48 20.00 18.07 -6.04
C MET A 48 19.65 16.83 -6.87
N SER A 49 20.56 15.84 -6.88
CA SER A 49 20.28 14.58 -7.58
C SER A 49 19.12 13.85 -6.93
N GLN A 50 18.38 13.11 -7.76
CA GLN A 50 17.28 12.26 -7.28
C GLN A 50 17.78 11.18 -6.32
N ASP A 51 18.99 10.66 -6.54
CA ASP A 51 19.63 9.67 -5.68
C ASP A 51 19.88 10.22 -4.28
N LEU A 52 20.39 11.46 -4.18
CA LEU A 52 20.62 12.10 -2.88
C LEU A 52 19.30 12.37 -2.16
N MET A 53 18.26 12.80 -2.90
CA MET A 53 16.93 13.00 -2.32
C MET A 53 16.30 11.69 -1.82
N SER A 54 16.54 10.59 -2.51
CA SER A 54 16.09 9.25 -2.11
C SER A 54 16.88 8.75 -0.89
N TYR A 55 18.20 8.95 -0.88
CA TYR A 55 19.07 8.62 0.25
C TYR A 55 18.63 9.32 1.54
N TRP A 56 18.22 10.59 1.48
CA TRP A 56 17.73 11.30 2.67
C TRP A 56 16.47 10.68 3.29
N GLY A 57 15.61 10.03 2.49
CA GLY A 57 14.48 9.25 3.02
C GLY A 57 14.97 8.07 3.86
N TYR A 58 15.76 7.19 3.25
CA TYR A 58 16.31 6.02 3.94
C TYR A 58 17.22 6.37 5.12
N LYS A 59 17.98 7.47 5.02
CA LYS A 59 18.80 7.95 6.15
C LYS A 59 17.93 8.43 7.30
N PHE A 60 16.82 9.11 7.02
CA PHE A 60 15.88 9.54 8.04
C PHE A 60 15.26 8.34 8.77
N GLU A 61 14.82 7.31 8.03
CA GLU A 61 14.38 6.04 8.62
C GLU A 61 15.48 5.41 9.50
N THR A 62 16.71 5.31 8.99
CA THR A 62 17.85 4.73 9.71
C THR A 62 18.11 5.43 11.05
N VAL A 63 18.01 6.76 11.10
CA VAL A 63 18.31 7.52 12.34
C VAL A 63 17.12 7.68 13.27
N ALA A 64 15.89 7.59 12.75
CA ALA A 64 14.66 7.75 13.50
C ALA A 64 14.14 6.44 14.11
N LEU A 65 14.57 5.28 13.60
CA LEU A 65 14.07 3.97 14.00
C LEU A 65 15.06 3.17 14.83
N LEU A 66 14.53 2.24 15.62
CA LEU A 66 15.26 1.16 16.26
C LEU A 66 14.77 -0.18 15.69
N ASP A 67 15.65 -1.15 15.60
CA ASP A 67 15.34 -2.52 15.18
C ASP A 67 14.62 -3.33 16.27
N LYS A 68 14.65 -2.83 17.51
CA LYS A 68 14.03 -3.42 18.70
C LYS A 68 13.33 -2.34 19.55
N PRO A 69 12.41 -2.71 20.43
CA PRO A 69 11.77 -1.75 21.33
C PRO A 69 12.78 -1.01 22.21
N TRP A 70 12.41 0.21 22.63
CA TRP A 70 13.28 1.03 23.47
C TRP A 70 13.74 0.34 24.76
N SER A 71 12.88 -0.48 25.38
CA SER A 71 13.20 -1.23 26.60
C SER A 71 14.35 -2.23 26.43
N ASP A 72 14.56 -2.69 25.20
CA ASP A 72 15.53 -3.73 24.86
C ASP A 72 16.77 -3.12 24.17
N ALA A 73 16.71 -1.84 23.81
CA ALA A 73 17.78 -1.11 23.14
C ALA A 73 18.83 -0.64 24.14
N THR A 74 20.10 -0.87 23.80
CA THR A 74 21.23 -0.33 24.57
C THR A 74 21.46 1.15 24.23
N ARG A 75 22.25 1.84 25.07
CA ARG A 75 22.68 3.20 24.77
C ARG A 75 23.47 3.27 23.46
N GLU A 76 24.30 2.27 23.21
CA GLU A 76 25.09 2.15 21.98
C GLU A 76 24.20 2.01 20.75
N ASP A 77 23.18 1.13 20.78
CA ASP A 77 22.20 0.97 19.70
C ASP A 77 21.55 2.31 19.30
N ILE A 78 21.30 3.18 20.29
CA ILE A 78 20.66 4.48 20.09
C ILE A 78 21.65 5.51 19.51
N GLU A 79 22.82 5.64 20.10
CA GLU A 79 23.79 6.69 19.76
C GLU A 79 24.59 6.36 18.49
N SER A 80 24.64 5.10 18.05
CA SER A 80 25.37 4.69 16.84
C SER A 80 24.60 4.88 15.54
N ARG A 81 23.30 5.19 15.57
CA ARG A 81 22.43 5.22 14.36
C ARG A 81 22.90 6.19 13.27
N GLU A 82 23.52 7.30 13.66
CA GLU A 82 24.09 8.25 12.71
C GLU A 82 25.22 7.63 11.87
N LYS A 83 25.94 6.64 12.43
CA LYS A 83 27.05 5.94 11.78
C LYS A 83 26.63 4.67 11.05
N MET A 84 25.39 4.22 11.21
CA MET A 84 24.88 3.03 10.55
C MET A 84 24.85 3.21 9.03
N VAL A 85 25.18 2.11 8.33
CA VAL A 85 25.06 2.02 6.88
C VAL A 85 23.59 2.04 6.49
N VAL A 86 23.23 2.93 5.59
CA VAL A 86 21.88 3.03 5.05
C VAL A 86 21.66 1.92 4.03
N SER A 87 20.52 1.23 4.13
CA SER A 87 20.10 0.18 3.21
C SER A 87 18.61 0.28 2.95
N ASN A 88 18.19 0.02 1.70
CA ASN A 88 16.79 -0.04 1.29
C ASN A 88 16.35 -1.45 0.87
N TYR A 89 17.11 -2.48 1.25
CA TYR A 89 16.81 -3.87 0.91
C TYR A 89 15.76 -4.50 1.83
N ALA A 90 15.82 -4.16 3.13
CA ALA A 90 14.88 -4.71 4.10
C ALA A 90 13.56 -3.96 3.99
N GLN A 91 12.46 -4.71 3.85
CA GLN A 91 11.11 -4.15 3.76
C GLN A 91 10.16 -4.95 4.63
N TYR A 92 9.20 -4.26 5.25
CA TYR A 92 8.12 -4.90 5.98
C TYR A 92 6.79 -4.53 5.33
N CYS A 93 6.09 -5.53 4.79
CA CYS A 93 4.80 -5.32 4.13
C CYS A 93 3.64 -5.74 5.02
N SER A 94 2.68 -4.85 5.20
CA SER A 94 1.37 -5.15 5.78
C SER A 94 0.39 -5.54 4.67
N ILE A 95 -0.39 -6.59 4.90
CA ILE A 95 -1.48 -7.00 4.00
C ILE A 95 -2.80 -6.68 4.70
N VAL A 96 -3.55 -5.75 4.13
CA VAL A 96 -4.81 -5.27 4.71
C VAL A 96 -5.99 -5.61 3.80
N ARG A 97 -7.13 -5.91 4.41
CA ARG A 97 -8.41 -6.00 3.74
C ARG A 97 -9.20 -4.72 4.02
N THR A 98 -9.57 -4.00 2.97
CA THR A 98 -10.35 -2.76 3.05
C THR A 98 -11.40 -2.73 1.93
N GLY A 99 -12.08 -1.60 1.72
CA GLY A 99 -13.03 -1.46 0.63
C GLY A 99 -13.43 -0.02 0.33
N PHE A 100 -13.90 0.20 -0.89
CA PHE A 100 -14.51 1.44 -1.37
C PHE A 100 -15.92 1.12 -1.87
N GLY A 101 -16.94 1.70 -1.23
CA GLY A 101 -18.33 1.40 -1.53
C GLY A 101 -18.61 -0.11 -1.42
N LYS A 102 -19.03 -0.73 -2.53
CA LYS A 102 -19.32 -2.18 -2.60
C LYS A 102 -18.08 -3.03 -2.92
N VAL A 103 -16.98 -2.40 -3.34
CA VAL A 103 -15.77 -3.11 -3.76
C VAL A 103 -14.89 -3.40 -2.54
N LYS A 104 -14.67 -4.69 -2.28
CA LYS A 104 -13.70 -5.17 -1.30
C LYS A 104 -12.35 -5.35 -1.98
N ILE A 105 -11.28 -4.91 -1.33
CA ILE A 105 -9.93 -4.99 -1.84
C ILE A 105 -8.99 -5.57 -0.79
N VAL A 106 -7.97 -6.30 -1.26
CA VAL A 106 -6.82 -6.70 -0.46
C VAL A 106 -5.63 -5.96 -1.04
N ILE A 107 -4.93 -5.19 -0.21
CA ILE A 107 -3.76 -4.41 -0.61
C ILE A 107 -2.59 -4.85 0.26
N GLY A 108 -1.46 -5.14 -0.37
CA GLY A 108 -0.16 -5.22 0.29
C GLY A 108 0.58 -3.90 0.12
N GLY A 109 1.17 -3.40 1.20
CA GLY A 109 2.01 -2.21 1.14
C GLY A 109 3.07 -2.21 2.23
N GLU A 110 4.21 -1.61 1.92
CA GLU A 110 5.29 -1.35 2.87
C GLU A 110 4.80 -0.43 3.99
N VAL A 111 5.26 -0.67 5.21
CA VAL A 111 5.08 0.21 6.38
C VAL A 111 6.43 0.38 7.05
N ASP A 112 6.75 1.61 7.46
CA ASP A 112 8.11 1.94 7.89
C ASP A 112 8.40 1.45 9.32
N ALA A 113 7.47 1.65 10.26
CA ALA A 113 7.66 1.21 11.64
C ALA A 113 6.36 1.04 12.42
N VAL A 114 6.48 0.52 13.65
CA VAL A 114 5.46 0.62 14.70
C VAL A 114 5.84 1.78 15.63
N GLN A 115 4.85 2.54 16.09
CA GLN A 115 5.08 3.64 17.03
C GLN A 115 5.50 3.11 18.41
N ASP A 116 4.96 1.96 18.81
CA ASP A 116 5.13 1.35 20.12
C ASP A 116 5.43 -0.15 19.99
N PHE A 117 4.40 -1.00 20.06
CA PHE A 117 4.51 -2.44 20.03
C PHE A 117 3.40 -3.01 19.16
N LYS A 118 3.67 -4.15 18.52
CA LYS A 118 2.58 -4.92 17.89
C LYS A 118 1.72 -5.50 19.00
N PRO A 119 0.39 -5.30 18.97
CA PRO A 119 -0.50 -5.88 19.98
C PRO A 119 -0.34 -7.39 20.06
N VAL A 120 -0.35 -7.92 21.29
CA VAL A 120 -0.38 -9.38 21.53
C VAL A 120 -1.66 -9.98 20.95
N ASP A 121 -2.77 -9.28 21.14
CA ASP A 121 -4.05 -9.58 20.51
C ASP A 121 -4.05 -9.09 19.06
N LYS A 122 -3.93 -10.04 18.12
CA LYS A 122 -3.89 -9.77 16.68
C LYS A 122 -5.19 -9.21 16.11
N SER A 123 -6.28 -9.17 16.89
CA SER A 123 -7.52 -8.49 16.48
C SER A 123 -7.43 -6.97 16.59
N GLN A 124 -6.48 -6.46 17.39
CA GLN A 124 -6.26 -5.04 17.57
C GLN A 124 -5.45 -4.46 16.40
N GLN A 125 -5.76 -3.22 16.05
CA GLN A 125 -5.02 -2.49 15.03
C GLN A 125 -3.60 -2.21 15.51
N VAL A 126 -2.63 -2.45 14.65
CA VAL A 126 -1.23 -2.08 14.91
C VAL A 126 -1.07 -0.57 14.70
N ASN A 127 -0.42 0.10 15.64
CA ASN A 127 -0.08 1.52 15.54
C ASN A 127 1.11 1.73 14.60
N TRP A 128 0.88 1.56 13.29
CA TRP A 128 1.87 1.84 12.26
C TRP A 128 2.22 3.33 12.21
N VAL A 129 3.44 3.63 11.78
CA VAL A 129 3.89 4.97 11.47
C VAL A 129 4.59 4.99 10.12
N GLU A 130 4.28 6.01 9.32
CA GLU A 130 4.95 6.31 8.06
C GLU A 130 5.97 7.44 8.28
N LEU A 131 7.17 7.32 7.73
CA LEU A 131 8.24 8.30 7.81
C LEU A 131 8.43 8.96 6.45
N LYS A 132 8.38 10.28 6.41
CA LYS A 132 8.58 11.06 5.19
C LYS A 132 9.59 12.16 5.42
N THR A 133 10.28 12.58 4.35
CA THR A 133 11.11 13.78 4.38
C THR A 133 10.64 14.83 3.37
N THR A 134 10.83 16.09 3.72
CA THR A 134 10.59 17.20 2.79
C THR A 134 11.54 18.36 3.05
N ALA A 135 11.69 19.24 2.06
CA ALA A 135 12.39 20.50 2.26
C ALA A 135 11.58 21.42 3.20
N LEU A 136 12.28 22.34 3.87
CA LEU A 136 11.65 23.44 4.62
C LEU A 136 10.65 24.21 3.75
N ILE A 137 9.57 24.66 4.39
CA ILE A 137 8.54 25.47 3.75
C ILE A 137 8.82 26.92 4.11
N GLN A 138 9.40 27.68 3.17
CA GLN A 138 9.84 29.05 3.42
C GLN A 138 8.97 30.10 2.72
N ASN A 139 8.22 29.70 1.70
CA ASN A 139 7.42 30.59 0.88
C ASN A 139 6.18 29.88 0.32
N GLU A 140 5.31 30.64 -0.34
CA GLU A 140 4.07 30.13 -0.92
C GLU A 140 4.27 29.03 -1.97
N LYS A 141 5.34 29.09 -2.77
CA LYS A 141 5.62 28.07 -3.78
C LYS A 141 5.97 26.74 -3.13
N ASP A 142 6.72 26.78 -2.03
CA ASP A 142 7.04 25.58 -1.26
C ASP A 142 5.82 25.01 -0.53
N GLN A 143 4.92 25.89 -0.05
CA GLN A 143 3.63 25.46 0.50
C GLN A 143 2.80 24.69 -0.54
N VAL A 144 2.71 25.18 -1.78
CA VAL A 144 2.02 24.48 -2.89
C VAL A 144 2.65 23.11 -3.17
N LYS A 145 3.99 23.03 -3.20
CA LYS A 145 4.69 21.75 -3.41
C LYS A 145 4.44 20.77 -2.27
N PHE A 146 4.51 21.25 -1.03
CA PHE A 146 4.26 20.44 0.16
C PHE A 146 2.83 19.92 0.19
N GLU A 147 1.84 20.75 -0.10
CA GLU A 147 0.44 20.34 -0.14
C GLU A 147 0.17 19.29 -1.23
N ARG A 148 0.83 19.38 -2.39
CA ARG A 148 0.81 18.31 -3.41
C ARG A 148 1.46 17.01 -2.93
N LYS A 149 2.50 17.07 -2.10
CA LYS A 149 3.09 15.88 -1.46
C LYS A 149 2.18 15.28 -0.40
N LEU A 150 1.51 16.13 0.39
CA LEU A 150 0.56 15.70 1.43
C LEU A 150 -0.55 14.82 0.84
N LEU A 151 -1.02 15.09 -0.38
CA LEU A 151 -1.96 14.20 -1.08
C LEU A 151 -1.43 12.78 -1.20
N LYS A 152 -0.16 12.62 -1.60
CA LYS A 152 0.48 11.31 -1.78
C LYS A 152 0.74 10.64 -0.43
N PHE A 153 1.21 11.40 0.57
CA PHE A 153 1.43 10.90 1.93
C PHE A 153 0.12 10.38 2.53
N TRP A 154 -0.93 11.21 2.48
CA TRP A 154 -2.26 10.85 2.95
C TRP A 154 -2.79 9.62 2.24
N ALA A 155 -2.75 9.57 0.90
CA ALA A 155 -3.32 8.44 0.17
C ALA A 155 -2.61 7.12 0.47
N GLN A 156 -1.28 7.12 0.59
CA GLN A 156 -0.49 5.93 0.96
C GLN A 156 -0.89 5.43 2.35
N SER A 157 -0.84 6.30 3.36
CA SER A 157 -1.14 5.93 4.75
C SER A 157 -2.61 5.57 4.96
N PHE A 158 -3.54 6.30 4.33
CA PHE A 158 -4.98 6.04 4.41
C PHE A 158 -5.34 4.65 3.86
N LEU A 159 -4.79 4.26 2.71
CA LEU A 159 -5.08 2.96 2.08
C LEU A 159 -4.63 1.76 2.92
N LEU A 160 -3.54 1.92 3.68
CA LEU A 160 -2.98 0.89 4.55
C LEU A 160 -3.47 0.98 6.01
N GLY A 161 -4.29 1.98 6.35
CA GLY A 161 -4.76 2.21 7.70
C GLY A 161 -3.64 2.61 8.67
N VAL A 162 -2.62 3.32 8.17
CA VAL A 162 -1.53 3.88 8.98
C VAL A 162 -2.02 5.18 9.64
N PRO A 163 -2.14 5.22 10.98
CA PRO A 163 -2.74 6.36 11.67
C PRO A 163 -1.86 7.62 11.69
N LYS A 164 -0.53 7.48 11.63
CA LYS A 164 0.40 8.59 11.82
C LYS A 164 1.46 8.67 10.72
N ILE A 165 1.78 9.90 10.32
CA ILE A 165 2.90 10.22 9.42
C ILE A 165 3.85 11.16 10.16
N VAL A 166 5.12 10.80 10.25
CA VAL A 166 6.20 11.62 10.83
C VAL A 166 7.00 12.24 9.69
N VAL A 167 6.98 13.56 9.60
CA VAL A 167 7.63 14.31 8.52
C VAL A 167 8.88 15.01 9.04
N GLY A 168 10.05 14.60 8.55
CA GLY A 168 11.31 15.29 8.75
C GLY A 168 11.51 16.42 7.74
N TYR A 169 11.67 17.65 8.23
CA TYR A 169 11.93 18.83 7.42
C TYR A 169 13.42 19.14 7.42
N ARG A 170 14.00 19.16 6.23
CA ARG A 170 15.43 19.38 6.03
C ARG A 170 15.73 20.62 5.21
N ASN A 171 16.90 21.20 5.42
CA ASN A 171 17.42 22.23 4.53
C ASN A 171 18.00 21.64 3.23
N HIS A 172 18.59 22.52 2.41
CA HIS A 172 19.17 22.16 1.12
C HIS A 172 20.42 21.27 1.23
N GLN A 173 21.11 21.32 2.37
CA GLN A 173 22.28 20.50 2.68
C GLN A 173 21.89 19.11 3.23
N GLY A 174 20.60 18.84 3.43
CA GLY A 174 20.13 17.57 3.96
C GLY A 174 20.11 17.48 5.48
N LEU A 175 20.40 18.57 6.19
CA LEU A 175 20.31 18.60 7.65
C LEU A 175 18.86 18.69 8.07
N LEU A 176 18.45 17.79 8.97
CA LEU A 176 17.13 17.78 9.58
C LEU A 176 17.02 18.95 10.57
N GLU A 177 16.01 19.80 10.41
CA GLU A 177 15.81 20.97 11.26
C GLU A 177 14.58 20.87 12.16
N ARG A 178 13.52 20.18 11.70
CA ARG A 178 12.35 19.89 12.53
C ARG A 178 11.65 18.61 12.13
N VAL A 179 10.88 18.06 13.05
CA VAL A 179 10.00 16.90 12.84
C VAL A 179 8.57 17.31 13.18
N GLU A 180 7.61 16.86 12.40
CA GLU A 180 6.17 17.07 12.64
C GLU A 180 5.43 15.74 12.56
N GLU A 181 4.56 15.48 13.53
CA GLU A 181 3.63 14.35 13.45
C GLU A 181 2.31 14.82 12.87
N LEU A 182 1.80 14.07 11.90
CA LEU A 182 0.51 14.28 11.26
C LEU A 182 -0.38 13.08 11.52
N ASP A 183 -1.61 13.33 11.99
CA ASP A 183 -2.67 12.34 11.98
C ASP A 183 -3.19 12.20 10.55
N THR A 184 -3.12 10.99 9.99
CA THR A 184 -3.54 10.68 8.61
C THR A 184 -4.97 11.12 8.34
N GLN A 185 -5.90 10.90 9.27
CA GLN A 185 -7.32 11.24 9.07
C GLN A 185 -7.57 12.76 9.11
N ALA A 186 -6.71 13.52 9.80
CA ALA A 186 -6.83 14.97 9.89
C ALA A 186 -6.25 15.71 8.68
N ILE A 187 -5.43 15.07 7.83
CA ILE A 187 -4.73 15.73 6.72
C ILE A 187 -5.70 16.41 5.74
N PRO A 188 -6.79 15.78 5.23
CA PRO A 188 -7.68 16.43 4.28
C PRO A 188 -8.33 17.69 4.84
N GLU A 189 -8.75 17.67 6.11
CA GLU A 189 -9.33 18.84 6.77
C GLU A 189 -8.29 19.93 6.99
N LYS A 190 -7.07 19.58 7.40
CA LYS A 190 -5.95 20.53 7.52
C LYS A 190 -5.68 21.24 6.20
N VAL A 191 -5.67 20.51 5.07
CA VAL A 191 -5.48 21.09 3.74
C VAL A 191 -6.63 22.02 3.35
N ARG A 192 -7.88 21.66 3.68
CA ARG A 192 -9.07 22.49 3.40
C ARG A 192 -9.11 23.78 4.23
N LEU A 193 -8.75 23.71 5.51
CA LEU A 193 -8.88 24.84 6.46
C LEU A 193 -7.65 25.75 6.51
N GLN A 194 -6.46 25.17 6.36
CA GLN A 194 -5.18 25.88 6.56
C GLN A 194 -4.31 25.90 5.29
N GLY A 195 -4.63 25.06 4.31
CA GLY A 195 -3.92 24.99 3.04
C GLY A 195 -4.54 25.88 1.95
N ARG A 196 -4.22 25.56 0.70
CA ARG A 196 -4.73 26.24 -0.50
C ARG A 196 -5.87 25.47 -1.18
N GLY A 197 -6.30 24.34 -0.61
CA GLY A 197 -7.35 23.50 -1.17
C GLY A 197 -6.99 22.91 -2.54
N LEU A 198 -5.72 22.55 -2.77
CA LEU A 198 -5.24 22.01 -4.04
C LEU A 198 -5.80 20.62 -4.37
N TRP A 199 -6.32 19.93 -3.37
CA TRP A 199 -6.95 18.62 -3.50
C TRP A 199 -8.02 18.43 -2.43
N ASP A 200 -8.95 17.53 -2.72
CA ASP A 200 -10.04 17.18 -1.83
C ASP A 200 -10.04 15.66 -1.55
N GLY A 201 -10.00 15.30 -0.26
CA GLY A 201 -9.94 13.91 0.16
C GLY A 201 -11.20 13.13 -0.22
N GLN A 202 -12.38 13.76 -0.11
CA GLN A 202 -13.65 13.11 -0.45
C GLN A 202 -13.74 12.83 -1.96
N ALA A 203 -13.30 13.75 -2.81
CA ALA A 203 -13.22 13.57 -4.25
C ALA A 203 -12.26 12.41 -4.61
N CYS A 204 -11.13 12.26 -3.91
CA CYS A 204 -10.23 11.12 -4.11
C CYS A 204 -10.89 9.78 -3.77
N ILE A 205 -11.61 9.71 -2.64
CA ILE A 205 -12.33 8.50 -2.18
C ILE A 205 -13.46 8.16 -3.14
N ASN A 206 -14.29 9.14 -3.52
CA ASN A 206 -15.40 8.97 -4.45
C ASN A 206 -14.90 8.50 -5.81
N PHE A 207 -13.84 9.12 -6.32
CA PHE A 207 -13.20 8.70 -7.56
C PHE A 207 -12.70 7.25 -7.47
N ALA A 208 -11.99 6.88 -6.41
CA ALA A 208 -11.51 5.52 -6.23
C ALA A 208 -12.66 4.50 -6.20
N SER A 209 -13.74 4.81 -5.47
CA SER A 209 -14.94 3.97 -5.40
C SER A 209 -15.57 3.77 -6.77
N SER A 210 -15.90 4.86 -7.47
CA SER A 210 -16.55 4.80 -8.78
C SER A 210 -15.66 4.14 -9.82
N PHE A 211 -14.36 4.43 -9.82
CA PHE A 211 -13.40 3.84 -10.75
C PHE A 211 -13.28 2.33 -10.55
N LEU A 212 -13.15 1.85 -9.30
CA LEU A 212 -13.03 0.41 -9.03
C LEU A 212 -14.32 -0.35 -9.34
N GLU A 213 -15.50 0.24 -9.07
CA GLU A 213 -16.78 -0.36 -9.43
C GLU A 213 -16.94 -0.47 -10.94
N TRP A 214 -16.62 0.60 -11.67
CA TRP A 214 -16.58 0.60 -13.14
C TRP A 214 -15.57 -0.42 -13.69
N LEU A 215 -14.35 -0.45 -13.16
CA LEU A 215 -13.28 -1.34 -13.64
C LEU A 215 -13.67 -2.81 -13.54
N LYS A 216 -14.36 -3.21 -12.46
CA LYS A 216 -14.88 -4.59 -12.31
C LYS A 216 -15.94 -4.95 -13.35
N GLY A 217 -16.65 -3.97 -13.93
CA GLY A 217 -17.58 -4.18 -15.03
C GLY A 217 -16.91 -4.21 -16.41
N VAL A 218 -15.67 -3.69 -16.52
CA VAL A 218 -14.89 -3.67 -17.76
C VAL A 218 -14.00 -4.91 -17.88
N VAL A 219 -13.27 -5.26 -16.82
CA VAL A 219 -12.33 -6.38 -16.79
C VAL A 219 -13.06 -7.65 -16.32
N VAL A 220 -13.85 -8.22 -17.22
CA VAL A 220 -14.69 -9.41 -16.95
C VAL A 220 -14.26 -10.65 -17.72
N GLU A 221 -13.53 -10.46 -18.81
CA GLU A 221 -13.04 -11.55 -19.66
C GLU A 221 -11.58 -11.91 -19.33
N GLU A 222 -11.22 -13.15 -19.63
CA GLU A 222 -9.84 -13.61 -19.61
C GLU A 222 -8.94 -12.70 -20.47
N GLY A 223 -7.66 -12.67 -20.12
CA GLY A 223 -6.64 -11.88 -20.78
C GLY A 223 -5.89 -10.97 -19.81
N VAL A 224 -4.97 -10.21 -20.39
CA VAL A 224 -4.24 -9.14 -19.69
C VAL A 224 -4.72 -7.81 -20.22
N TRP A 225 -5.14 -6.95 -19.30
CA TRP A 225 -5.63 -5.61 -19.55
C TRP A 225 -4.60 -4.59 -19.08
N LYS A 226 -4.52 -3.47 -19.79
CA LYS A 226 -3.70 -2.32 -19.41
C LYS A 226 -4.61 -1.21 -18.89
N ILE A 227 -4.22 -0.61 -17.78
CA ILE A 227 -4.84 0.58 -17.20
C ILE A 227 -3.79 1.68 -17.24
N ARG A 228 -4.02 2.73 -18.04
CA ARG A 228 -3.01 3.76 -18.31
C ARG A 228 -3.54 5.16 -18.05
N LYS A 229 -2.75 5.97 -17.35
CA LYS A 229 -2.95 7.43 -17.25
C LYS A 229 -1.71 8.12 -17.81
N ARG A 230 -1.88 8.98 -18.81
CA ARG A 230 -0.79 9.80 -19.36
C ARG A 230 -0.59 11.08 -18.56
N GLU A 231 0.64 11.62 -18.59
CA GLU A 231 0.92 12.97 -18.10
C GLU A 231 0.06 13.99 -18.86
N LYS A 232 -0.39 15.03 -18.17
CA LYS A 232 -1.21 16.12 -18.72
C LYS A 232 -2.50 15.62 -19.38
N SER A 233 -3.05 14.51 -18.87
CA SER A 233 -4.34 13.98 -19.27
C SER A 233 -5.19 13.69 -18.04
N SER A 234 -6.47 14.01 -18.14
CA SER A 234 -7.51 13.59 -17.18
C SER A 234 -8.12 12.24 -17.55
N VAL A 235 -7.77 11.66 -18.71
CA VAL A 235 -8.29 10.39 -19.19
C VAL A 235 -7.47 9.24 -18.64
N ILE A 236 -8.17 8.23 -18.10
CA ILE A 236 -7.62 6.90 -17.82
C ILE A 236 -8.14 5.95 -18.88
N GLU A 237 -7.22 5.33 -19.59
CA GLU A 237 -7.50 4.37 -20.66
C GLU A 237 -7.46 2.96 -20.08
N VAL A 238 -8.43 2.12 -20.46
CA VAL A 238 -8.43 0.69 -20.14
C VAL A 238 -8.66 -0.07 -21.43
N TYR A 239 -7.74 -0.97 -21.77
CA TYR A 239 -7.81 -1.76 -23.00
C TYR A 239 -7.22 -3.14 -22.79
N LYS A 240 -7.74 -4.14 -23.51
CA LYS A 240 -7.20 -5.49 -23.50
C LYS A 240 -5.91 -5.52 -24.34
N ALA A 241 -4.83 -6.01 -23.76
CA ALA A 241 -3.51 -6.10 -24.40
C ALA A 241 -3.17 -7.54 -24.84
N VAL A 242 -3.67 -8.53 -24.10
CA VAL A 242 -3.51 -9.96 -24.44
C VAL A 242 -4.87 -10.64 -24.29
N GLU A 243 -5.27 -11.43 -25.29
CA GLU A 243 -6.61 -12.04 -25.35
C GLU A 243 -6.85 -13.18 -24.36
N THR A 244 -5.80 -13.90 -23.96
CA THR A 244 -5.92 -15.11 -23.13
C THR A 244 -4.84 -15.15 -22.06
N GLY A 245 -5.07 -15.98 -21.04
CA GLY A 245 -4.20 -16.11 -19.88
C GLY A 245 -4.24 -14.91 -18.94
N HIS A 246 -3.28 -14.89 -18.03
CA HIS A 246 -3.12 -13.87 -16.98
C HIS A 246 -1.75 -13.20 -17.02
N GLY A 247 -0.95 -13.44 -18.07
CA GLY A 247 0.44 -13.01 -18.15
C GLY A 247 1.25 -13.47 -16.93
N ASP A 248 2.22 -12.66 -16.53
CA ASP A 248 3.06 -12.91 -15.35
C ASP A 248 2.43 -12.43 -14.03
N ILE A 249 1.22 -11.85 -14.08
CA ILE A 249 0.51 -11.34 -12.90
C ILE A 249 0.25 -12.47 -11.89
N LEU A 250 -0.10 -13.66 -12.40
CA LEU A 250 -0.38 -14.84 -11.57
C LEU A 250 0.68 -15.92 -11.80
N SER A 251 1.43 -16.24 -10.74
CA SER A 251 2.39 -17.35 -10.81
C SER A 251 1.69 -18.70 -10.99
N ALA A 252 2.33 -19.64 -11.70
CA ALA A 252 1.83 -21.01 -11.86
C ALA A 252 1.57 -21.71 -10.51
N LYS A 253 2.40 -21.43 -9.49
CA LYS A 253 2.21 -21.94 -8.13
C LYS A 253 0.91 -21.43 -7.50
N PHE A 254 0.60 -20.15 -7.66
CA PHE A 254 -0.64 -19.54 -7.15
C PHE A 254 -1.87 -20.09 -7.87
N VAL A 255 -1.81 -20.22 -9.20
CA VAL A 255 -2.91 -20.80 -9.98
C VAL A 255 -3.18 -22.25 -9.57
N LYS A 256 -2.13 -23.09 -9.48
CA LYS A 256 -2.25 -24.47 -9.00
C LYS A 256 -2.85 -24.52 -7.59
N TRP A 257 -2.40 -23.66 -6.69
CA TRP A 257 -2.94 -23.55 -5.34
C TRP A 257 -4.43 -23.21 -5.35
N ARG A 258 -4.86 -22.21 -6.12
CA ARG A 258 -6.25 -21.78 -6.22
C ARG A 258 -7.17 -22.84 -6.82
N LEU A 259 -6.68 -23.64 -7.76
CA LEU A 259 -7.46 -24.69 -8.43
C LEU A 259 -7.56 -25.99 -7.60
N GLN A 260 -6.50 -26.36 -6.90
CA GLN A 260 -6.39 -27.68 -6.26
C GLN A 260 -6.23 -27.59 -4.74
N GLY A 261 -5.34 -26.73 -4.26
CA GLY A 261 -4.99 -26.66 -2.83
C GLY A 261 -6.07 -26.00 -1.98
N LEU A 262 -6.61 -24.86 -2.42
CA LEU A 262 -7.63 -24.13 -1.66
C LEU A 262 -8.92 -24.98 -1.43
N PRO A 263 -9.48 -25.66 -2.44
CA PRO A 263 -10.63 -26.56 -2.22
C PRO A 263 -10.33 -27.68 -1.22
N GLN A 264 -9.13 -28.28 -1.27
CA GLN A 264 -8.74 -29.35 -0.35
C GLN A 264 -8.67 -28.87 1.11
N LEU A 265 -8.13 -27.67 1.35
CA LEU A 265 -8.12 -27.08 2.69
C LEU A 265 -9.53 -26.78 3.20
N GLN A 266 -10.40 -26.27 2.34
CA GLN A 266 -11.78 -25.98 2.69
C GLN A 266 -12.59 -27.24 3.01
N GLN A 267 -12.30 -28.37 2.35
CA GLN A 267 -12.89 -29.67 2.68
C GLN A 267 -12.36 -30.24 4.01
N GLY A 268 -11.07 -30.06 4.30
CA GLY A 268 -10.46 -30.52 5.56
C GLY A 268 -10.83 -29.72 6.82
N THR A 269 -11.50 -28.58 6.68
CA THR A 269 -11.93 -27.71 7.80
C THR A 269 -13.43 -27.81 8.12
N GLN A 270 -14.17 -28.76 7.54
CA GLN A 270 -15.55 -29.00 7.95
C GLN A 270 -15.62 -29.49 9.40
N PRO A 271 -16.49 -28.92 10.27
CA PRO A 271 -16.72 -29.44 11.61
C PRO A 271 -17.29 -30.86 11.53
N PRO A 272 -17.02 -31.74 12.52
CA PRO A 272 -17.52 -33.11 12.49
C PRO A 272 -19.04 -33.13 12.38
N GLN A 273 -19.56 -34.02 11.52
CA GLN A 273 -21.00 -34.23 11.39
C GLN A 273 -21.63 -34.56 12.75
N PRO A 274 -22.84 -34.09 13.06
CA PRO A 274 -23.53 -34.48 14.28
C PRO A 274 -23.67 -36.00 14.30
N LEU A 275 -23.29 -36.61 15.43
CA LEU A 275 -23.47 -38.04 15.69
C LEU A 275 -24.91 -38.43 15.40
N GLN A 276 -25.10 -39.40 14.49
CA GLN A 276 -26.41 -40.00 14.28
C GLN A 276 -26.90 -40.62 15.60
N PRO A 277 -28.18 -40.44 15.96
CA PRO A 277 -28.71 -41.02 17.18
C PRO A 277 -28.56 -42.54 17.13
N SER A 278 -27.88 -43.08 18.14
CA SER A 278 -27.66 -44.51 18.34
C SER A 278 -28.99 -45.27 18.31
N GLN A 279 -29.05 -46.31 17.48
CA GLN A 279 -30.20 -47.20 17.38
C GLN A 279 -30.53 -47.80 18.77
N PRO A 280 -31.82 -47.96 19.12
CA PRO A 280 -32.20 -48.56 20.39
C PRO A 280 -31.77 -50.03 20.43
N MET A 281 -31.13 -50.42 21.54
CA MET A 281 -30.74 -51.81 21.83
C MET A 281 -31.95 -52.74 21.73
N GLU A 282 -31.87 -53.75 20.87
CA GLU A 282 -32.79 -54.90 20.90
C GLU A 282 -32.64 -55.63 22.22
N GLN A 283 -33.77 -55.86 22.89
CA GLN A 283 -33.85 -56.69 24.10
C GLN A 283 -33.64 -58.16 23.73
N PRO A 284 -32.96 -58.96 24.58
CA PRO A 284 -32.78 -60.39 24.32
C PRO A 284 -34.12 -61.11 24.38
N GLN A 285 -34.41 -61.92 23.36
CA GLN A 285 -35.54 -62.86 23.38
C GLN A 285 -35.22 -64.01 24.34
N ASP A 286 -36.05 -64.17 25.37
CA ASP A 286 -36.07 -65.37 26.19
C ASP A 286 -36.54 -66.58 25.35
N GLY A 287 -35.72 -67.64 25.34
CA GLY A 287 -36.02 -68.89 24.63
C GLY A 287 -37.06 -69.75 25.36
N PRO A 288 -37.80 -70.61 24.64
CA PRO A 288 -38.87 -71.40 25.22
C PRO A 288 -38.37 -72.68 25.91
N THR A 289 -38.97 -73.00 27.06
CA THR A 289 -39.12 -74.37 27.60
C THR A 289 -40.41 -74.99 27.10
#